data_AF-A0A7K7APA8-F1
#
_entry.id   AF-A0A7K7APA8-F1
#
_cell.length_a   1.000
_cell.length_b   1.000
_cell.length_c   1.000
_cell.angle_alpha   90.00
_cell.angle_beta   90.00
_cell.angle_gamma   90.00
#
_symmetry.space_group_name_H-M   'P 1'
#
loop_
_entity.id
_entity.type
_entity.pdbx_description
1 polymer ?
#
loop_
_entity_poly.entity_id
_entity_poly.type
_entity_poly.pdbx_seq_one_letter_code
_entity_poly.pdbx_strand_id
1 'polypeptide(L)'
;TKLAPLSRSSGSALSCSTVLKKSVRGAAPACSASRISRGPSSSTAPCCSRSLRDLAMVTTLLRKGHERKPRRRQRGRRAATENQGPWRQPPPAAPCSLLPLGPAPTPASCHLQCSPASCSPSPHCPQIPVTSSLLSSVLTRSTSCHLQPPVVPSLLVPPLPSASWPLQPPMAPRRALHFVFKVGERGRCARFFRDLLGMRVLRHEEFDEGCKASCNGPYDGKWSKTMVGYGPEDNHFVAELTYNYGIGEYRLGNDFLGLTLVSSRAVSNARRLGWPLSEVASGIFETEAPGGYKFYLEDKEQLKQDPVLKVTLGVSDLQKSINYWSNLLGMKIYEKDEEKQRVLLGYADNQCKLELKQVGGAVDHGTAFGRIAFSCPKEELPNIEALMKKENQKILTPLVSLDTPGKATVQVIILADPDGHEICFVGDEAFRDLSKVDPNGDKLLDEAMAADKSDKWFAEKNMKKASA
;
A
#
# COMPACT_ATOMS: atom_id res chain seq x y z
N THR A 1 -13.41 64.51 -26.62
CA THR A 1 -13.06 65.56 -27.58
C THR A 1 -11.57 65.86 -27.47
N LYS A 2 -10.79 65.58 -28.52
CA LYS A 2 -9.55 66.27 -29.00
C LYS A 2 -8.60 66.86 -27.93
N LEU A 3 -7.29 66.55 -27.83
CA LEU A 3 -6.24 66.46 -28.85
C LEU A 3 -4.93 65.95 -28.20
N ALA A 4 -4.17 65.10 -28.90
CA ALA A 4 -2.69 65.03 -28.83
C ALA A 4 -2.10 66.09 -29.81
N PRO A 5 -0.77 66.23 -30.10
CA PRO A 5 0.43 65.46 -29.70
C PRO A 5 1.69 66.32 -29.42
N LEU A 6 2.85 65.71 -29.14
CA LEU A 6 4.17 66.17 -29.65
C LEU A 6 5.22 65.04 -29.58
N SER A 7 5.75 64.73 -30.76
CA SER A 7 6.94 63.93 -31.11
C SER A 7 8.25 64.61 -30.67
N ARG A 8 9.49 64.09 -30.70
CA ARG A 8 10.28 63.10 -31.47
C ARG A 8 11.65 63.09 -30.73
N SER A 9 12.43 62.02 -30.61
CA SER A 9 13.55 61.77 -31.53
C SER A 9 14.31 60.47 -31.21
N SER A 10 14.70 59.79 -32.27
CA SER A 10 15.60 58.64 -32.41
C SER A 10 17.05 58.89 -31.96
N GLY A 11 17.74 57.85 -31.51
CA GLY A 11 19.20 57.82 -31.37
C GLY A 11 19.73 56.41 -31.08
N SER A 12 20.38 55.83 -32.07
CA SER A 12 20.94 54.47 -32.08
C SER A 12 22.41 54.43 -31.67
N ALA A 13 22.85 53.27 -31.19
CA ALA A 13 24.15 52.61 -31.43
C ALA A 13 25.38 52.94 -30.56
N LEU A 14 26.01 51.82 -30.09
CA LEU A 14 27.45 51.48 -30.08
C LEU A 14 28.39 52.42 -29.29
N SER A 15 29.46 52.02 -28.60
CA SER A 15 30.26 50.80 -28.50
C SER A 15 31.38 51.11 -27.48
N CYS A 16 31.75 50.10 -26.67
CA CYS A 16 33.12 49.72 -26.27
C CYS A 16 34.08 50.74 -25.64
N SER A 17 34.73 50.33 -24.54
CA SER A 17 36.18 50.52 -24.38
C SER A 17 36.81 49.40 -23.55
N THR A 18 37.63 48.63 -24.27
CA THR A 18 38.61 47.60 -23.92
C THR A 18 39.79 48.19 -23.10
N VAL A 19 40.55 47.40 -22.34
CA VAL A 19 42.01 47.06 -22.51
C VAL A 19 42.64 46.94 -21.10
N LEU A 20 43.58 46.09 -20.70
CA LEU A 20 44.14 44.77 -21.07
C LEU A 20 45.18 44.40 -19.97
N LYS A 21 45.24 43.10 -19.62
CA LYS A 21 46.38 42.23 -19.24
C LYS A 21 47.53 42.75 -18.34
N LYS A 22 47.83 41.93 -17.31
CA LYS A 22 49.09 41.15 -17.25
C LYS A 22 48.97 39.88 -16.38
N SER A 23 49.70 38.86 -16.84
CA SER A 23 49.81 37.44 -16.45
C SER A 23 50.72 37.22 -15.23
N VAL A 24 50.53 36.14 -14.45
CA VAL A 24 51.52 35.05 -14.19
C VAL A 24 50.83 33.83 -13.52
N ARG A 25 51.39 32.66 -13.83
CA ARG A 25 50.98 31.26 -13.64
C ARG A 25 50.90 30.78 -12.18
N GLY A 26 50.07 29.75 -11.94
CA GLY A 26 50.13 28.88 -10.76
C GLY A 26 49.43 27.56 -11.04
N ALA A 27 50.14 26.44 -10.86
CA ALA A 27 49.78 25.10 -11.31
C ALA A 27 48.82 24.36 -10.36
N ALA A 28 48.15 23.33 -10.91
CA ALA A 28 47.37 22.32 -10.20
C ALA A 28 48.23 21.48 -9.23
N PRO A 29 47.64 20.90 -8.16
CA PRO A 29 48.20 19.73 -7.52
C PRO A 29 47.40 18.47 -7.85
N ALA A 30 48.14 17.47 -8.32
CA ALA A 30 47.73 16.08 -8.41
C ALA A 30 47.56 15.46 -7.01
N CYS A 31 46.59 14.55 -6.88
CA CYS A 31 46.54 13.60 -5.79
C CYS A 31 47.78 12.70 -5.81
N SER A 32 48.51 12.67 -4.70
CA SER A 32 49.47 11.61 -4.40
C SER A 32 49.17 11.00 -3.04
N ALA A 33 49.31 9.68 -3.01
CA ALA A 33 49.05 8.82 -1.88
C ALA A 33 50.02 9.03 -0.72
N SER A 34 49.54 8.83 0.50
CA SER A 34 50.39 8.55 1.67
C SER A 34 49.81 7.40 2.47
N ARG A 35 50.56 6.28 2.40
CA ARG A 35 50.49 5.13 3.31
C ARG A 35 50.73 5.61 4.74
N ILE A 36 49.94 5.13 5.69
CA ILE A 36 50.31 5.11 7.10
C ILE A 36 50.49 3.65 7.53
N SER A 37 51.70 3.38 7.99
CA SER A 37 52.17 2.14 8.61
C SER A 37 51.65 2.02 10.05
N ARG A 38 51.20 0.84 10.43
CA ARG A 38 51.13 0.39 11.84
C ARG A 38 51.75 -1.00 11.92
N GLY A 39 52.82 -1.11 12.72
CA GLY A 39 53.53 -2.36 12.99
C GLY A 39 52.79 -3.24 14.01
N PRO A 40 53.18 -4.52 14.14
CA PRO A 40 52.54 -5.47 15.05
C PRO A 40 53.23 -5.47 16.42
N SER A 41 52.44 -5.60 17.49
CA SER A 41 52.92 -5.96 18.82
C SER A 41 52.27 -7.26 19.29
N SER A 42 53.06 -8.01 20.04
CA SER A 42 53.01 -9.43 20.35
C SER A 42 52.07 -9.84 21.50
N SER A 43 51.54 -11.06 21.37
CA SER A 43 51.32 -12.12 22.38
C SER A 43 50.78 -11.77 23.77
N THR A 44 49.63 -12.34 24.14
CA THR A 44 49.49 -13.39 25.19
C THR A 44 48.01 -13.82 25.35
N ALA A 45 47.74 -15.13 25.25
CA ALA A 45 46.60 -15.83 25.85
C ALA A 45 47.08 -16.42 27.23
N PRO A 46 46.29 -17.07 28.13
CA PRO A 46 45.08 -17.88 27.86
C PRO A 46 43.98 -17.90 28.96
N CYS A 47 42.82 -18.53 28.67
CA CYS A 47 42.24 -19.57 29.56
C CYS A 47 41.08 -20.33 28.89
N CYS A 48 41.08 -21.65 29.14
CA CYS A 48 40.29 -22.69 28.51
C CYS A 48 38.90 -22.92 29.14
N SER A 49 37.97 -23.51 28.38
CA SER A 49 37.28 -24.74 28.77
C SER A 49 36.74 -25.51 27.55
N ARG A 50 36.64 -26.83 27.73
CA ARG A 50 36.67 -27.92 26.74
C ARG A 50 35.30 -28.27 26.14
N SER A 51 35.26 -28.76 24.90
CA SER A 51 34.93 -30.17 24.61
C SER A 51 35.36 -30.56 23.18
N LEU A 52 35.77 -31.82 23.03
CA LEU A 52 36.47 -32.45 21.90
C LEU A 52 35.55 -33.46 21.18
N ARG A 53 35.93 -33.76 19.92
CA ARG A 53 35.58 -34.88 18.99
C ARG A 53 34.99 -34.31 17.69
N ASP A 54 35.47 -34.56 16.48
CA ASP A 54 36.34 -35.62 15.96
C ASP A 54 37.23 -35.13 14.80
N LEU A 55 38.33 -35.85 14.62
CA LEU A 55 39.41 -35.66 13.68
C LEU A 55 39.19 -36.57 12.45
N ALA A 56 39.30 -36.02 11.24
CA ALA A 56 39.77 -36.77 10.07
C ALA A 56 40.39 -35.80 9.05
N MET A 57 41.71 -35.66 9.13
CA MET A 57 42.56 -35.19 8.02
C MET A 57 42.70 -36.31 6.99
N VAL A 58 42.75 -35.97 5.70
CA VAL A 58 43.91 -36.23 4.82
C VAL A 58 43.92 -35.21 3.65
N THR A 59 44.97 -34.41 3.66
CA THR A 59 45.58 -33.54 2.63
C THR A 59 46.19 -34.42 1.52
N THR A 60 46.33 -34.09 0.22
CA THR A 60 47.06 -32.96 -0.37
C THR A 60 47.10 -33.10 -1.91
N LEU A 61 47.36 -31.98 -2.59
CA LEU A 61 48.30 -31.76 -3.71
C LEU A 61 47.75 -31.31 -5.08
N LEU A 62 47.93 -30.00 -5.26
CA LEU A 62 48.07 -29.21 -6.48
C LEU A 62 49.16 -29.74 -7.43
N ARG A 63 48.95 -29.61 -8.75
CA ARG A 63 49.95 -28.97 -9.63
C ARG A 63 49.37 -28.43 -10.95
N LYS A 64 49.79 -27.20 -11.26
CA LYS A 64 49.62 -26.40 -12.47
C LYS A 64 50.28 -27.04 -13.72
N GLY A 65 49.83 -26.64 -14.92
CA GLY A 65 50.73 -26.57 -16.08
C GLY A 65 50.10 -26.56 -17.49
N HIS A 66 49.95 -25.35 -18.04
CA HIS A 66 50.17 -24.91 -19.44
C HIS A 66 49.49 -25.51 -20.69
N GLU A 67 48.85 -24.57 -21.41
CA GLU A 67 48.93 -24.25 -22.85
C GLU A 67 49.29 -25.33 -23.90
N ARG A 68 48.43 -25.45 -24.93
CA ARG A 68 48.75 -25.19 -26.36
C ARG A 68 47.56 -25.52 -27.29
N LYS A 69 47.07 -24.53 -28.05
CA LYS A 69 46.58 -24.71 -29.46
C LYS A 69 47.83 -24.68 -30.38
N PRO A 70 47.82 -25.01 -31.70
CA PRO A 70 46.67 -25.10 -32.64
C PRO A 70 46.75 -26.26 -33.68
N ARG A 71 45.72 -26.43 -34.53
CA ARG A 71 45.89 -26.54 -36.01
C ARG A 71 44.58 -26.56 -36.79
N ARG A 72 44.57 -25.75 -37.84
CA ARG A 72 43.62 -25.71 -38.98
C ARG A 72 43.68 -27.01 -39.79
N ARG A 73 42.56 -27.41 -40.40
CA ARG A 73 42.52 -27.93 -41.77
C ARG A 73 41.26 -27.48 -42.51
N GLN A 74 41.46 -27.23 -43.80
CA GLN A 74 40.59 -26.56 -44.76
C GLN A 74 39.65 -27.53 -45.49
N ARG A 75 38.58 -26.92 -46.02
CA ARG A 75 37.92 -27.11 -47.32
C ARG A 75 37.06 -28.35 -47.57
N GLY A 76 35.81 -28.05 -47.96
CA GLY A 76 34.97 -28.88 -48.80
C GLY A 76 33.62 -28.21 -49.09
N ARG A 77 33.58 -27.31 -50.07
CA ARG A 77 32.32 -26.85 -50.71
C ARG A 77 31.80 -27.95 -51.63
N ARG A 78 30.52 -28.31 -51.53
CA ARG A 78 29.68 -28.77 -52.64
C ARG A 78 28.28 -28.18 -52.49
N ALA A 79 27.69 -27.86 -53.63
CA ALA A 79 26.41 -27.20 -53.81
C ALA A 79 25.33 -28.18 -54.28
N ALA A 80 24.08 -27.71 -54.22
CA ALA A 80 22.86 -28.23 -54.84
C ALA A 80 22.26 -29.48 -54.15
N THR A 81 20.96 -29.66 -53.94
CA THR A 81 19.73 -29.12 -54.55
C THR A 81 18.55 -29.31 -53.57
N GLU A 82 17.53 -28.44 -53.70
CA GLU A 82 16.09 -28.64 -53.51
C GLU A 82 15.55 -29.78 -52.62
N ASN A 83 14.75 -29.41 -51.61
CA ASN A 83 13.35 -29.86 -51.58
C ASN A 83 12.48 -28.95 -50.71
N GLN A 84 11.44 -28.39 -51.32
CA GLN A 84 10.36 -27.64 -50.68
C GLN A 84 9.17 -28.58 -50.41
N GLY A 85 8.41 -28.28 -49.34
CA GLY A 85 7.00 -28.65 -49.21
C GLY A 85 6.60 -29.23 -47.84
N PRO A 86 5.35 -29.01 -47.39
CA PRO A 86 4.78 -27.69 -47.16
C PRO A 86 4.17 -27.53 -45.76
N TRP A 87 4.07 -26.26 -45.35
CA TRP A 87 3.34 -25.77 -44.19
C TRP A 87 1.84 -26.08 -44.28
N ARG A 88 1.27 -26.70 -43.23
CA ARG A 88 -0.19 -26.81 -43.05
C ARG A 88 -0.71 -25.54 -42.37
N GLN A 89 -1.67 -24.88 -43.02
CA GLN A 89 -2.52 -23.86 -42.41
C GLN A 89 -3.68 -24.51 -41.63
N PRO A 90 -4.19 -23.85 -40.57
CA PRO A 90 -5.39 -24.29 -39.88
C PRO A 90 -6.67 -23.90 -40.64
N PRO A 91 -7.80 -24.60 -40.45
CA PRO A 91 -9.03 -24.36 -41.20
C PRO A 91 -9.80 -23.12 -40.69
N PRO A 92 -10.61 -22.46 -41.55
CA PRO A 92 -11.41 -21.30 -41.17
C PRO A 92 -12.74 -21.67 -40.50
N ALA A 93 -13.23 -20.73 -39.69
CA ALA A 93 -14.49 -20.78 -38.97
C ALA A 93 -15.71 -20.84 -39.90
N ALA A 94 -16.73 -21.61 -39.49
CA ALA A 94 -18.04 -21.68 -40.15
C ALA A 94 -18.90 -20.43 -39.84
N PRO A 95 -19.75 -19.97 -40.78
CA PRO A 95 -20.68 -18.87 -40.55
C PRO A 95 -21.99 -19.36 -39.93
N CYS A 96 -22.43 -18.72 -38.84
CA CYS A 96 -23.78 -18.91 -38.29
C CYS A 96 -24.81 -18.18 -39.16
N SER A 97 -25.80 -18.94 -39.63
CA SER A 97 -26.95 -18.44 -40.38
C SER A 97 -27.95 -17.73 -39.46
N LEU A 98 -28.39 -16.56 -39.91
CA LEU A 98 -29.50 -15.77 -39.37
C LEU A 98 -30.84 -16.42 -39.69
N LEU A 99 -31.76 -16.46 -38.72
CA LEU A 99 -33.21 -16.49 -38.94
C LEU A 99 -33.89 -15.44 -38.05
N PRO A 100 -34.98 -14.79 -38.50
CA PRO A 100 -35.54 -13.61 -37.87
C PRO A 100 -36.64 -13.97 -36.87
N LEU A 101 -36.72 -13.24 -35.74
CA LEU A 101 -37.91 -13.19 -34.90
C LEU A 101 -38.32 -11.73 -34.72
N GLY A 102 -39.61 -11.50 -34.95
CA GLY A 102 -40.29 -10.21 -35.05
C GLY A 102 -40.49 -9.48 -33.71
N PRO A 103 -41.30 -8.39 -33.74
CA PRO A 103 -41.07 -7.22 -32.88
C PRO A 103 -41.74 -7.28 -31.50
N ALA A 104 -41.19 -6.44 -30.61
CA ALA A 104 -41.63 -6.17 -29.26
C ALA A 104 -43.05 -5.55 -29.16
N PRO A 105 -43.72 -5.68 -27.99
CA PRO A 105 -44.79 -4.78 -27.61
C PRO A 105 -44.43 -3.93 -26.38
N THR A 106 -44.69 -2.62 -26.46
CA THR A 106 -44.98 -1.70 -25.35
C THR A 106 -46.00 -0.67 -25.85
N PRO A 107 -46.66 0.15 -25.00
CA PRO A 107 -46.97 0.02 -23.57
C PRO A 107 -48.50 0.18 -23.31
N ALA A 108 -48.97 -0.21 -22.12
CA ALA A 108 -50.29 0.21 -21.63
C ALA A 108 -50.14 0.96 -20.31
N SER A 109 -50.52 2.22 -20.36
CA SER A 109 -50.70 3.17 -19.26
C SER A 109 -52.04 2.91 -18.56
N CYS A 110 -52.06 3.02 -17.23
CA CYS A 110 -53.27 3.34 -16.48
C CYS A 110 -52.90 4.29 -15.35
N HIS A 111 -53.39 5.52 -15.48
CA HIS A 111 -53.53 6.51 -14.42
C HIS A 111 -54.52 6.01 -13.35
N LEU A 112 -54.27 6.33 -12.08
CA LEU A 112 -55.26 7.00 -11.23
C LEU A 112 -54.61 7.56 -9.97
N GLN A 113 -54.84 8.85 -9.77
CA GLN A 113 -54.53 9.67 -8.61
C GLN A 113 -55.49 9.35 -7.44
N CYS A 114 -55.04 9.51 -6.20
CA CYS A 114 -55.54 10.52 -5.25
C CYS A 114 -55.00 10.28 -3.82
N SER A 115 -54.60 11.37 -3.17
CA SER A 115 -54.09 11.49 -1.79
C SER A 115 -55.27 11.78 -0.79
N PRO A 116 -55.07 12.36 0.41
CA PRO A 116 -54.98 11.65 1.70
C PRO A 116 -56.01 12.13 2.77
N ALA A 117 -56.23 11.37 3.85
CA ALA A 117 -56.85 11.81 5.12
C ALA A 117 -56.65 10.70 6.19
N SER A 118 -55.88 10.86 7.27
CA SER A 118 -56.09 11.57 8.55
C SER A 118 -57.11 10.93 9.53
N CYS A 119 -56.65 10.76 10.78
CA CYS A 119 -57.36 10.66 12.08
C CYS A 119 -57.52 9.28 12.77
N SER A 120 -56.95 9.22 13.99
CA SER A 120 -56.95 8.21 15.07
C SER A 120 -58.29 8.18 15.87
N PRO A 121 -58.43 7.57 17.09
CA PRO A 121 -57.91 6.31 17.70
C PRO A 121 -59.04 5.45 18.40
N SER A 122 -58.66 4.34 19.08
CA SER A 122 -59.31 3.63 20.25
C SER A 122 -59.64 2.11 20.03
N PRO A 123 -60.03 1.30 21.04
CA PRO A 123 -59.14 0.35 21.78
C PRO A 123 -59.67 -1.11 21.93
N HIS A 124 -58.91 -1.97 22.64
CA HIS A 124 -59.31 -3.11 23.50
C HIS A 124 -58.67 -4.50 23.26
N CYS A 125 -58.17 -5.05 24.38
CA CYS A 125 -57.77 -6.45 24.65
C CYS A 125 -58.93 -7.46 24.52
N PRO A 126 -58.59 -8.77 24.55
CA PRO A 126 -59.19 -9.63 25.58
C PRO A 126 -58.19 -10.57 26.29
N GLN A 127 -58.60 -11.02 27.48
CA GLN A 127 -57.91 -11.94 28.42
C GLN A 127 -58.56 -13.35 28.46
N ILE A 128 -57.92 -14.26 29.24
CA ILE A 128 -58.45 -15.42 30.02
C ILE A 128 -58.36 -16.82 29.34
N PRO A 129 -58.17 -17.98 30.04
CA PRO A 129 -57.97 -18.27 31.48
C PRO A 129 -56.76 -19.15 31.87
N VAL A 130 -56.52 -19.20 33.20
CA VAL A 130 -55.71 -20.18 33.93
C VAL A 130 -56.65 -21.04 34.79
N THR A 131 -56.44 -22.36 34.85
CA THR A 131 -57.19 -23.31 35.71
C THR A 131 -56.31 -23.86 36.83
N SER A 132 -56.91 -24.05 38.02
CA SER A 132 -56.32 -24.59 39.23
C SER A 132 -56.51 -26.11 39.36
N SER A 133 -55.66 -26.77 40.17
CA SER A 133 -55.97 -28.04 40.83
C SER A 133 -55.25 -28.11 42.18
N LEU A 134 -56.01 -28.47 43.21
CA LEU A 134 -55.63 -28.72 44.61
C LEU A 134 -55.29 -30.21 44.81
N LEU A 135 -54.47 -30.54 45.83
CA LEU A 135 -54.70 -31.65 46.78
C LEU A 135 -53.67 -31.69 47.95
N SER A 136 -54.20 -31.47 49.15
CA SER A 136 -53.96 -32.04 50.51
C SER A 136 -52.58 -32.46 51.06
N SER A 137 -52.15 -31.69 52.07
CA SER A 137 -51.87 -32.02 53.49
C SER A 137 -51.35 -33.40 53.95
N VAL A 138 -50.22 -33.39 54.68
CA VAL A 138 -49.97 -34.17 55.91
C VAL A 138 -49.18 -33.32 56.92
N LEU A 139 -49.67 -33.27 58.16
CA LEU A 139 -49.08 -32.64 59.35
C LEU A 139 -48.25 -33.66 60.14
N THR A 140 -47.05 -33.28 60.59
CA THR A 140 -46.46 -33.79 61.84
C THR A 140 -45.75 -32.66 62.60
N ARG A 141 -46.18 -32.48 63.86
CA ARG A 141 -45.55 -31.62 64.87
C ARG A 141 -44.22 -32.25 65.33
N SER A 142 -43.20 -31.43 65.55
CA SER A 142 -42.25 -31.70 66.64
C SER A 142 -41.65 -30.39 67.18
N THR A 143 -41.32 -30.45 68.45
CA THR A 143 -41.19 -29.38 69.44
C THR A 143 -39.87 -28.59 69.39
N SER A 144 -39.96 -27.36 69.89
CA SER A 144 -38.87 -26.41 70.16
C SER A 144 -37.74 -26.98 71.02
N CYS A 145 -36.49 -26.60 70.72
CA CYS A 145 -35.42 -26.38 71.70
C CYS A 145 -34.36 -25.42 71.10
N HIS A 146 -34.19 -24.28 71.76
CA HIS A 146 -33.16 -23.27 71.51
C HIS A 146 -31.76 -23.79 71.84
N LEU A 147 -30.82 -23.65 70.90
CA LEU A 147 -29.38 -23.58 71.15
C LEU A 147 -28.76 -22.56 70.17
N GLN A 148 -28.21 -21.48 70.71
CA GLN A 148 -27.46 -20.46 69.96
C GLN A 148 -26.04 -20.98 69.63
N PRO A 149 -25.49 -20.72 68.43
CA PRO A 149 -24.07 -20.92 68.17
C PRO A 149 -23.23 -19.72 68.69
N PRO A 150 -21.95 -19.93 69.03
CA PRO A 150 -21.10 -18.89 69.58
C PRO A 150 -20.72 -17.83 68.54
N VAL A 151 -20.73 -16.59 68.99
CA VAL A 151 -20.35 -15.38 68.23
C VAL A 151 -18.84 -15.39 68.03
N VAL A 152 -18.40 -15.48 66.78
CA VAL A 152 -17.01 -15.23 66.36
C VAL A 152 -16.91 -13.73 66.02
N PRO A 153 -15.94 -12.97 66.57
CA PRO A 153 -15.80 -11.56 66.24
C PRO A 153 -15.33 -11.42 64.78
N SER A 154 -16.22 -10.91 63.94
CA SER A 154 -15.93 -10.60 62.54
C SER A 154 -15.01 -9.38 62.50
N LEU A 155 -13.73 -9.60 62.23
CA LEU A 155 -12.79 -8.54 61.89
C LEU A 155 -13.21 -7.96 60.53
N LEU A 156 -13.78 -6.76 60.56
CA LEU A 156 -14.02 -5.92 59.39
C LEU A 156 -12.69 -5.61 58.70
N VAL A 157 -12.36 -6.37 57.67
CA VAL A 157 -11.35 -6.00 56.69
C VAL A 157 -12.01 -4.96 55.77
N PRO A 158 -11.52 -3.71 55.70
CA PRO A 158 -12.06 -2.75 54.73
C PRO A 158 -11.82 -3.27 53.32
N PRO A 159 -12.78 -3.12 52.39
CA PRO A 159 -12.55 -3.49 51.00
C PRO A 159 -11.35 -2.71 50.47
N LEU A 160 -10.38 -3.42 49.90
CA LEU A 160 -9.28 -2.82 49.16
C LEU A 160 -9.86 -1.83 48.13
N PRO A 161 -9.32 -0.60 48.03
CA PRO A 161 -9.75 0.33 47.00
C PRO A 161 -9.55 -0.36 45.65
N SER A 162 -10.61 -0.43 44.85
CA SER A 162 -10.53 -0.89 43.47
C SER A 162 -9.41 -0.10 42.80
N ALA A 163 -8.38 -0.80 42.34
CA ALA A 163 -7.32 -0.20 41.55
C ALA A 163 -7.96 0.34 40.26
N SER A 164 -8.40 1.60 40.28
CA SER A 164 -8.65 2.37 39.08
C SER A 164 -7.28 2.55 38.43
N TRP A 165 -6.97 1.71 37.45
CA TRP A 165 -5.86 1.97 36.54
C TRP A 165 -6.02 3.42 36.05
N PRO A 166 -4.95 4.23 36.03
CA PRO A 166 -5.04 5.52 35.36
C PRO A 166 -5.50 5.25 33.94
N LEU A 167 -6.65 5.82 33.57
CA LEU A 167 -7.11 5.82 32.18
C LEU A 167 -5.93 6.30 31.36
N GLN A 168 -5.39 5.44 30.51
CA GLN A 168 -4.33 5.83 29.59
C GLN A 168 -4.85 7.07 28.85
N PRO A 169 -4.03 8.13 28.73
CA PRO A 169 -4.44 9.31 27.99
C PRO A 169 -4.99 8.86 26.63
N PRO A 170 -6.12 9.42 26.16
CA PRO A 170 -6.69 9.05 24.88
C PRO A 170 -5.59 9.18 23.84
N MET A 171 -5.34 8.10 23.09
CA MET A 171 -4.31 8.12 22.07
C MET A 171 -4.60 9.27 21.09
N ALA A 172 -3.53 9.97 20.72
CA ALA A 172 -3.60 11.04 19.74
C ALA A 172 -4.29 10.57 18.45
N PRO A 173 -5.03 11.46 17.77
CA PRO A 173 -5.79 11.09 16.58
C PRO A 173 -4.86 10.55 15.49
N ARG A 174 -5.23 9.42 14.88
CA ARG A 174 -4.50 8.80 13.77
C ARG A 174 -5.40 8.61 12.57
N ARG A 175 -4.82 8.70 11.36
CA ARG A 175 -5.60 8.62 10.12
C ARG A 175 -4.90 7.84 9.02
N ALA A 176 -5.59 6.86 8.46
CA ALA A 176 -5.14 6.13 7.27
C ALA A 176 -5.12 7.06 6.05
N LEU A 177 -4.01 7.05 5.31
CA LEU A 177 -3.74 7.99 4.22
C LEU A 177 -3.81 7.32 2.85
N HIS A 178 -2.93 6.35 2.62
CA HIS A 178 -2.79 5.72 1.32
C HIS A 178 -2.04 4.39 1.40
N PHE A 179 -2.14 3.64 0.30
CA PHE A 179 -1.25 2.52 0.01
C PHE A 179 -0.37 2.85 -1.20
N VAL A 180 0.92 2.55 -1.09
CA VAL A 180 1.91 2.76 -2.15
C VAL A 180 1.98 1.53 -3.06
N PHE A 181 1.83 1.74 -4.36
CA PHE A 181 1.95 0.73 -5.40
C PHE A 181 3.12 1.06 -6.33
N LYS A 182 3.96 0.06 -6.62
CA LYS A 182 5.01 0.17 -7.65
C LYS A 182 4.42 -0.15 -9.01
N VAL A 183 4.64 0.73 -9.98
CA VAL A 183 4.03 0.68 -11.31
C VAL A 183 5.11 0.54 -12.38
N GLY A 184 4.99 -0.49 -13.22
CA GLY A 184 5.83 -0.66 -14.41
C GLY A 184 5.21 -0.08 -15.69
N GLU A 185 3.92 -0.35 -15.93
CA GLU A 185 3.17 0.13 -17.10
C GLU A 185 2.33 1.39 -16.77
N ARG A 186 2.97 2.57 -16.72
CA ARG A 186 2.33 3.82 -16.25
C ARG A 186 1.03 4.17 -16.98
N GLY A 187 1.00 4.09 -18.31
CA GLY A 187 -0.20 4.40 -19.10
C GLY A 187 -1.36 3.42 -18.86
N ARG A 188 -1.06 2.14 -18.69
CA ARG A 188 -2.07 1.13 -18.39
C ARG A 188 -2.63 1.29 -16.97
N CYS A 189 -1.78 1.67 -16.01
CA CYS A 189 -2.21 2.02 -14.66
C CYS A 189 -3.10 3.26 -14.67
N ALA A 190 -2.73 4.32 -15.39
CA ALA A 190 -3.56 5.52 -15.50
C ALA A 190 -4.98 5.17 -16.00
N ARG A 191 -5.09 4.32 -17.03
CA ARG A 191 -6.38 3.80 -17.54
C ARG A 191 -7.14 3.00 -16.49
N PHE A 192 -6.47 2.14 -15.72
CA PHE A 192 -7.12 1.38 -14.65
C PHE A 192 -7.70 2.30 -13.57
N PHE A 193 -6.90 3.20 -13.01
CA PHE A 193 -7.36 4.06 -11.91
C PHE A 193 -8.38 5.11 -12.38
N ARG A 194 -8.20 5.74 -13.55
CA ARG A 194 -9.11 6.78 -14.06
C ARG A 194 -10.35 6.21 -14.74
N ASP A 195 -10.18 5.33 -15.72
CA ASP A 195 -11.29 4.93 -16.59
C ASP A 195 -12.08 3.75 -16.03
N LEU A 196 -11.39 2.79 -15.38
CA LEU A 196 -12.05 1.64 -14.77
C LEU A 196 -12.59 2.02 -13.39
N LEU A 197 -11.72 2.38 -12.44
CA LEU A 197 -12.14 2.69 -11.07
C LEU A 197 -12.88 4.02 -10.95
N GLY A 198 -12.67 4.97 -11.88
CA GLY A 198 -13.29 6.29 -11.80
C GLY A 198 -12.63 7.24 -10.79
N MET A 199 -11.39 6.97 -10.38
CA MET A 199 -10.59 7.86 -9.55
C MET A 199 -10.05 9.04 -10.36
N ARG A 200 -9.57 10.07 -9.65
CA ARG A 200 -8.93 11.25 -10.25
C ARG A 200 -7.49 11.36 -9.78
N VAL A 201 -6.64 11.96 -10.60
CA VAL A 201 -5.30 12.36 -10.16
C VAL A 201 -5.45 13.57 -9.23
N LEU A 202 -4.95 13.41 -8.01
CA LEU A 202 -5.03 14.43 -6.96
C LEU A 202 -3.81 15.33 -6.98
N ARG A 203 -2.63 14.75 -7.22
CA ARG A 203 -1.36 15.46 -7.43
C ARG A 203 -0.36 14.52 -8.11
N HIS A 204 0.58 15.12 -8.82
CA HIS A 204 1.66 14.42 -9.52
C HIS A 204 2.98 15.14 -9.26
N GLU A 205 4.02 14.40 -8.92
CA GLU A 205 5.37 14.92 -8.69
C GLU A 205 6.42 14.09 -9.42
N GLU A 206 7.43 14.76 -9.98
CA GLU A 206 8.58 14.16 -10.64
C GLU A 206 9.84 14.44 -9.79
N PHE A 207 10.70 13.43 -9.66
CA PHE A 207 11.91 13.48 -8.85
C PHE A 207 13.10 12.96 -9.65
N ASP A 208 14.19 13.73 -9.68
CA ASP A 208 15.40 13.38 -10.43
C ASP A 208 16.32 12.39 -9.69
N GLU A 209 16.18 12.29 -8.37
CA GLU A 209 17.00 11.44 -7.50
C GLU A 209 16.14 10.52 -6.63
N GLY A 210 16.72 9.38 -6.22
CA GLY A 210 16.10 8.44 -5.29
C GLY A 210 15.71 9.09 -3.96
N CYS A 211 14.65 8.59 -3.33
CA CYS A 211 14.12 9.17 -2.10
C CYS A 211 14.97 8.80 -0.88
N LYS A 212 15.27 9.76 0.00
CA LYS A 212 16.01 9.55 1.26
C LYS A 212 15.37 8.52 2.21
N ALA A 213 14.05 8.36 2.17
CA ALA A 213 13.30 7.36 2.96
C ALA A 213 12.89 6.14 2.13
N SER A 214 13.57 5.91 1.01
CA SER A 214 13.31 4.80 0.07
C SER A 214 11.84 4.71 -0.32
N CYS A 215 11.13 5.85 -0.43
CA CYS A 215 9.72 5.87 -0.82
C CYS A 215 9.50 5.23 -2.20
N ASN A 216 10.49 5.28 -3.08
CA ASN A 216 10.44 4.64 -4.39
C ASN A 216 11.00 3.22 -4.42
N GLY A 217 11.46 2.69 -3.27
CA GLY A 217 12.20 1.42 -3.16
C GLY A 217 13.71 1.63 -3.18
N PRO A 218 14.51 0.56 -3.39
CA PRO A 218 15.97 0.60 -3.37
C PRO A 218 16.56 1.11 -4.71
N TYR A 219 15.91 2.07 -5.37
CA TYR A 219 16.28 2.52 -6.72
C TYR A 219 16.77 3.96 -6.73
N ASP A 220 17.92 4.19 -7.35
CA ASP A 220 18.64 5.47 -7.31
C ASP A 220 18.37 6.38 -8.53
N GLY A 221 17.39 6.00 -9.37
CA GLY A 221 17.07 6.70 -10.61
C GLY A 221 15.93 7.71 -10.48
N LYS A 222 15.65 8.39 -11.59
CA LYS A 222 14.47 9.24 -11.75
C LYS A 222 13.20 8.44 -11.44
N TRP A 223 12.25 9.05 -10.74
CA TRP A 223 10.96 8.45 -10.45
C TRP A 223 9.86 9.51 -10.37
N SER A 224 8.61 9.06 -10.40
CA SER A 224 7.46 9.93 -10.23
C SER A 224 6.50 9.35 -9.20
N LYS A 225 5.80 10.25 -8.51
CA LYS A 225 4.73 9.94 -7.57
C LYS A 225 3.43 10.49 -8.10
N THR A 226 2.38 9.67 -8.11
CA THR A 226 1.04 10.11 -8.52
C THR A 226 0.03 9.65 -7.48
N MET A 227 -0.66 10.60 -6.85
CA MET A 227 -1.74 10.27 -5.93
C MET A 227 -3.06 10.21 -6.69
N VAL A 228 -3.78 9.10 -6.55
CA VAL A 228 -5.08 8.90 -7.21
C VAL A 228 -6.13 8.42 -6.21
N GLY A 229 -7.33 9.01 -6.26
CA GLY A 229 -8.40 8.66 -5.33
C GLY A 229 -9.76 9.21 -5.72
N TYR A 230 -10.77 8.99 -4.89
CA TYR A 230 -12.13 9.49 -5.10
C TYR A 230 -12.36 10.92 -4.58
N GLY A 231 -11.43 11.46 -3.79
CA GLY A 231 -11.49 12.81 -3.24
C GLY A 231 -10.18 13.23 -2.59
N PRO A 232 -10.16 14.41 -1.93
CA PRO A 232 -8.96 14.96 -1.31
C PRO A 232 -8.32 14.02 -0.27
N GLU A 233 -6.99 14.03 -0.22
CA GLU A 233 -6.19 13.23 0.73
C GLU A 233 -6.44 13.58 2.21
N ASP A 234 -7.07 14.72 2.50
CA ASP A 234 -7.47 15.13 3.85
C ASP A 234 -8.49 14.19 4.50
N ASN A 235 -9.34 13.56 3.69
CA ASN A 235 -10.49 12.78 4.14
C ASN A 235 -10.78 11.52 3.32
N HIS A 236 -9.91 11.16 2.37
CA HIS A 236 -9.99 9.91 1.60
C HIS A 236 -8.72 9.09 1.76
N PHE A 237 -8.87 7.78 1.72
CA PHE A 237 -7.78 6.85 1.50
C PHE A 237 -7.51 6.73 0.00
N VAL A 238 -6.26 6.95 -0.40
CA VAL A 238 -5.89 7.05 -1.82
C VAL A 238 -4.82 6.03 -2.20
N ALA A 239 -4.54 5.89 -3.49
CA ALA A 239 -3.40 5.11 -3.97
C ALA A 239 -2.25 6.06 -4.33
N GLU A 240 -1.06 5.77 -3.80
CA GLU A 240 0.20 6.39 -4.24
C GLU A 240 0.84 5.51 -5.31
N LEU A 241 0.92 5.99 -6.54
CA LEU A 241 1.55 5.28 -7.65
C LEU A 241 2.99 5.74 -7.82
N THR A 242 3.92 4.83 -7.58
CA THR A 242 5.35 5.03 -7.74
C THR A 242 5.82 4.42 -9.06
N TYR A 243 6.26 5.26 -9.99
CA TYR A 243 6.86 4.82 -11.25
C TYR A 243 8.35 5.15 -11.25
N ASN A 244 9.20 4.13 -11.33
CA ASN A 244 10.65 4.29 -11.45
C ASN A 244 11.05 4.20 -12.92
N TYR A 245 11.70 5.23 -13.45
CA TYR A 245 12.10 5.25 -14.85
C TYR A 245 13.12 4.13 -15.13
N GLY A 246 12.82 3.31 -16.13
CA GLY A 246 13.69 2.19 -16.53
C GLY A 246 13.38 0.84 -15.87
N ILE A 247 12.43 0.79 -14.92
CA ILE A 247 11.91 -0.45 -14.34
C ILE A 247 10.54 -0.73 -14.95
N GLY A 248 10.37 -1.92 -15.54
CA GLY A 248 9.16 -2.30 -16.28
C GLY A 248 8.29 -3.31 -15.55
N GLU A 249 8.86 -4.04 -14.59
CA GLU A 249 8.18 -5.13 -13.90
C GLU A 249 8.67 -5.25 -12.46
N TYR A 250 7.74 -5.61 -11.58
CA TYR A 250 8.00 -5.92 -10.18
C TYR A 250 7.37 -7.27 -9.87
N ARG A 251 8.11 -8.16 -9.23
CA ARG A 251 7.60 -9.46 -8.82
C ARG A 251 6.63 -9.28 -7.66
N LEU A 252 5.37 -9.66 -7.85
CA LEU A 252 4.37 -9.69 -6.79
C LEU A 252 4.65 -10.84 -5.82
N GLY A 253 4.49 -10.56 -4.53
CA GLY A 253 4.57 -11.53 -3.45
C GLY A 253 3.21 -12.12 -3.08
N ASN A 254 3.09 -12.63 -1.86
CA ASN A 254 1.81 -12.99 -1.22
C ASN A 254 1.45 -12.04 -0.05
N ASP A 255 2.15 -10.91 0.04
CA ASP A 255 2.05 -9.91 1.11
C ASP A 255 0.83 -9.00 0.94
N PHE A 256 0.58 -8.49 -0.27
CA PHE A 256 -0.61 -7.71 -0.60
C PHE A 256 -1.71 -8.62 -1.16
N LEU A 257 -2.85 -8.73 -0.45
CA LEU A 257 -3.95 -9.61 -0.83
C LEU A 257 -5.11 -8.89 -1.52
N GLY A 258 -5.17 -7.56 -1.41
CA GLY A 258 -6.01 -6.72 -2.24
C GLY A 258 -6.49 -5.43 -1.58
N LEU A 259 -7.09 -4.56 -2.40
CA LEU A 259 -7.80 -3.36 -1.96
C LEU A 259 -9.28 -3.52 -2.28
N THR A 260 -10.15 -3.34 -1.29
CA THR A 260 -11.61 -3.46 -1.45
C THR A 260 -12.27 -2.10 -1.49
N LEU A 261 -13.17 -1.88 -2.44
CA LEU A 261 -13.95 -0.66 -2.56
C LEU A 261 -15.37 -0.92 -3.04
N VAL A 262 -16.27 0.01 -2.78
CA VAL A 262 -17.67 -0.04 -3.23
C VAL A 262 -17.83 0.78 -4.51
N SER A 263 -18.23 0.17 -5.62
CA SER A 263 -18.53 0.92 -6.84
C SER A 263 -19.19 0.07 -7.93
N SER A 264 -20.52 0.17 -8.04
CA SER A 264 -21.25 -0.37 -9.20
C SER A 264 -20.81 0.27 -10.53
N ARG A 265 -20.36 1.53 -10.48
CA ARG A 265 -19.79 2.23 -11.62
C ARG A 265 -18.47 1.59 -12.07
N ALA A 266 -17.58 1.22 -11.14
CA ALA A 266 -16.33 0.56 -11.50
C ALA A 266 -16.56 -0.82 -12.13
N VAL A 267 -17.52 -1.59 -11.60
CA VAL A 267 -17.97 -2.87 -12.19
C VAL A 267 -18.50 -2.66 -13.61
N SER A 268 -19.38 -1.67 -13.79
CA SER A 268 -19.93 -1.33 -15.11
C SER A 268 -18.86 -0.85 -16.09
N ASN A 269 -17.90 -0.05 -15.63
CA ASN A 269 -16.75 0.40 -16.42
C ASN A 269 -15.85 -0.76 -16.84
N ALA A 270 -15.53 -1.68 -15.91
CA ALA A 270 -14.72 -2.87 -16.22
C ALA A 270 -15.37 -3.70 -17.34
N ARG A 271 -16.68 -3.98 -17.23
CA ARG A 271 -17.44 -4.68 -18.28
C ARG A 271 -17.40 -3.95 -19.61
N ARG A 272 -17.66 -2.63 -19.61
CA ARG A 272 -17.63 -1.78 -20.82
C ARG A 272 -16.27 -1.74 -21.49
N LEU A 273 -15.20 -1.73 -20.69
CA LEU A 273 -13.81 -1.68 -21.17
C LEU A 273 -13.27 -3.07 -21.58
N GLY A 274 -14.03 -4.15 -21.33
CA GLY A 274 -13.55 -5.52 -21.50
C GLY A 274 -12.40 -5.88 -20.55
N TRP A 275 -12.31 -5.23 -19.39
CA TRP A 275 -11.28 -5.53 -18.41
C TRP A 275 -11.64 -6.81 -17.64
N PRO A 276 -10.68 -7.72 -17.38
CA PRO A 276 -10.95 -8.96 -16.65
C PRO A 276 -11.63 -8.70 -15.31
N LEU A 277 -12.74 -9.40 -15.08
CA LEU A 277 -13.57 -9.25 -13.90
C LEU A 277 -14.21 -10.60 -13.58
N SER A 278 -14.04 -11.08 -12.35
CA SER A 278 -14.53 -12.38 -11.88
C SER A 278 -15.36 -12.20 -10.61
N GLU A 279 -16.58 -12.73 -10.57
CA GLU A 279 -17.37 -12.72 -9.32
C GLU A 279 -16.82 -13.77 -8.36
N VAL A 280 -16.32 -13.33 -7.19
CA VAL A 280 -15.68 -14.22 -6.19
C VAL A 280 -16.55 -14.46 -4.97
N ALA A 281 -17.54 -13.60 -4.76
CA ALA A 281 -18.64 -13.76 -3.83
C ALA A 281 -19.84 -12.98 -4.36
N SER A 282 -21.05 -13.27 -3.86
CA SER A 282 -22.27 -12.59 -4.30
C SER A 282 -22.11 -11.07 -4.27
N GLY A 283 -22.12 -10.43 -5.44
CA GLY A 283 -21.97 -8.98 -5.58
C GLY A 283 -20.57 -8.43 -5.30
N ILE A 284 -19.54 -9.29 -5.25
CA ILE A 284 -18.13 -8.90 -5.08
C ILE A 284 -17.32 -9.44 -6.26
N PHE A 285 -16.72 -8.51 -7.00
CA PHE A 285 -15.94 -8.82 -8.19
C PHE A 285 -14.46 -8.58 -7.98
N GLU A 286 -13.62 -9.57 -8.27
CA GLU A 286 -12.17 -9.45 -8.33
C GLU A 286 -11.74 -8.93 -9.71
N THR A 287 -10.82 -7.98 -9.72
CA THR A 287 -10.08 -7.51 -10.90
C THR A 287 -8.63 -7.24 -10.51
N GLU A 288 -7.75 -7.11 -11.50
CA GLU A 288 -6.34 -6.83 -11.27
C GLU A 288 -5.92 -5.52 -11.92
N ALA A 289 -5.23 -4.67 -11.16
CA ALA A 289 -4.47 -3.56 -11.71
C ALA A 289 -3.24 -4.11 -12.46
N PRO A 290 -2.66 -3.34 -13.41
CA PRO A 290 -1.40 -3.74 -14.03
C PRO A 290 -0.30 -4.00 -12.99
N GLY A 291 0.42 -5.10 -13.13
CA GLY A 291 1.33 -5.64 -12.11
C GLY A 291 0.72 -6.74 -11.24
N GLY A 292 -0.57 -7.06 -11.40
CA GLY A 292 -1.24 -8.18 -10.73
C GLY A 292 -1.84 -7.83 -9.37
N TYR A 293 -1.87 -6.55 -8.98
CA TYR A 293 -2.46 -6.13 -7.71
C TYR A 293 -3.97 -6.34 -7.72
N LYS A 294 -4.47 -7.11 -6.76
CA LYS A 294 -5.90 -7.44 -6.65
C LYS A 294 -6.72 -6.26 -6.14
N PHE A 295 -7.86 -6.05 -6.77
CA PHE A 295 -8.92 -5.14 -6.34
C PHE A 295 -10.24 -5.90 -6.26
N TYR A 296 -10.97 -5.69 -5.17
CA TYR A 296 -12.31 -6.25 -4.97
C TYR A 296 -13.34 -5.13 -5.02
N LEU A 297 -14.29 -5.24 -5.94
CA LEU A 297 -15.33 -4.26 -6.21
C LEU A 297 -16.65 -4.80 -5.67
N GLU A 298 -17.18 -4.19 -4.61
CA GLU A 298 -18.56 -4.44 -4.20
C GLU A 298 -19.51 -3.70 -5.16
N ASP A 299 -20.37 -4.45 -5.87
CA ASP A 299 -21.32 -3.93 -6.85
C ASP A 299 -22.55 -3.33 -6.15
N LYS A 300 -22.32 -2.21 -5.49
CA LYS A 300 -23.35 -1.41 -4.83
C LYS A 300 -23.19 0.06 -5.21
N GLU A 301 -24.28 0.80 -5.12
CA GLU A 301 -24.23 2.24 -5.32
C GLU A 301 -23.29 2.91 -4.32
N GLN A 302 -22.48 3.84 -4.81
CA GLN A 302 -21.56 4.61 -3.98
C GLN A 302 -22.35 5.56 -3.08
N LEU A 303 -22.10 5.47 -1.79
CA LEU A 303 -22.58 6.45 -0.81
C LEU A 303 -21.75 7.75 -0.91
N LYS A 304 -22.18 8.81 -0.22
CA LYS A 304 -21.47 10.11 -0.17
C LYS A 304 -20.14 10.08 0.62
N GLN A 305 -19.65 8.91 0.99
CA GLN A 305 -18.41 8.71 1.75
C GLN A 305 -17.32 8.12 0.86
N ASP A 306 -16.09 8.05 1.37
CA ASP A 306 -14.99 7.40 0.67
C ASP A 306 -15.38 5.96 0.26
N PRO A 307 -15.31 5.62 -1.05
CA PRO A 307 -15.62 4.27 -1.52
C PRO A 307 -14.60 3.21 -1.09
N VAL A 308 -13.37 3.60 -0.71
CA VAL A 308 -12.32 2.65 -0.33
C VAL A 308 -12.57 2.13 1.08
N LEU A 309 -12.79 0.81 1.21
CA LEU A 309 -13.16 0.18 2.46
C LEU A 309 -11.96 -0.32 3.26
N LYS A 310 -11.07 -1.06 2.60
CA LYS A 310 -9.96 -1.73 3.27
C LYS A 310 -8.81 -2.09 2.35
N VAL A 311 -7.63 -2.21 2.95
CA VAL A 311 -6.47 -2.92 2.41
C VAL A 311 -6.32 -4.23 3.16
N THR A 312 -6.10 -5.34 2.45
CA THR A 312 -5.87 -6.66 3.03
C THR A 312 -4.40 -7.07 2.86
N LEU A 313 -3.73 -7.34 3.97
CA LEU A 313 -2.33 -7.82 4.01
C LEU A 313 -2.26 -9.27 4.52
N GLY A 314 -1.35 -10.03 3.93
CA GLY A 314 -1.01 -11.38 4.34
C GLY A 314 -0.09 -11.39 5.55
N VAL A 315 -0.39 -12.20 6.57
CA VAL A 315 0.43 -12.34 7.78
C VAL A 315 0.77 -13.80 8.04
N SER A 316 1.90 -14.07 8.68
CA SER A 316 2.29 -15.44 9.04
C SER A 316 1.66 -15.89 10.37
N ASP A 317 1.47 -14.96 11.31
CA ASP A 317 0.97 -15.22 12.66
C ASP A 317 0.01 -14.11 13.10
N LEU A 318 -1.29 -14.40 13.04
CA LEU A 318 -2.33 -13.41 13.31
C LEU A 318 -2.24 -12.81 14.72
N GLN A 319 -1.83 -13.59 15.72
CA GLN A 319 -1.79 -13.13 17.10
C GLN A 319 -0.63 -12.15 17.34
N LYS A 320 0.54 -12.39 16.72
CA LYS A 320 1.65 -11.43 16.72
C LYS A 320 1.28 -10.14 16.02
N SER A 321 0.63 -10.23 14.86
CA SER A 321 0.23 -9.04 14.11
C SER A 321 -0.87 -8.26 14.85
N ILE A 322 -1.82 -8.93 15.51
CA ILE A 322 -2.79 -8.26 16.41
C ILE A 322 -2.08 -7.52 17.55
N ASN A 323 -1.10 -8.15 18.20
CA ASN A 323 -0.36 -7.49 19.28
C ASN A 323 0.35 -6.23 18.76
N TYR A 324 0.99 -6.31 17.60
CA TYR A 324 1.66 -5.17 17.00
C TYR A 324 0.69 -4.05 16.62
N TRP A 325 -0.31 -4.36 15.79
CA TRP A 325 -1.19 -3.35 15.20
C TRP A 325 -2.21 -2.78 16.19
N SER A 326 -2.74 -3.61 17.10
CA SER A 326 -3.71 -3.17 18.10
C SER A 326 -3.04 -2.68 19.38
N ASN A 327 -2.17 -3.48 20.00
CA ASN A 327 -1.65 -3.13 21.33
C ASN A 327 -0.55 -2.06 21.27
N LEU A 328 0.32 -2.09 20.25
CA LEU A 328 1.40 -1.09 20.12
C LEU A 328 0.98 0.12 19.30
N LEU A 329 0.39 -0.10 18.12
CA LEU A 329 0.00 0.97 17.21
C LEU A 329 -1.42 1.50 17.46
N GLY A 330 -2.19 0.89 18.35
CA GLY A 330 -3.43 1.45 18.86
C GLY A 330 -4.64 1.31 17.94
N MET A 331 -4.62 0.41 16.96
CA MET A 331 -5.80 0.16 16.14
C MET A 331 -6.89 -0.58 16.94
N LYS A 332 -8.13 -0.14 16.78
CA LYS A 332 -9.31 -0.85 17.27
C LYS A 332 -9.57 -2.06 16.38
N ILE A 333 -9.94 -3.16 17.02
CA ILE A 333 -10.43 -4.36 16.34
C ILE A 333 -11.92 -4.18 16.04
N TYR A 334 -12.30 -4.31 14.78
CA TYR A 334 -13.68 -4.23 14.30
C TYR A 334 -14.31 -5.61 14.12
N GLU A 335 -13.54 -6.54 13.56
CA GLU A 335 -13.99 -7.91 13.33
C GLU A 335 -12.84 -8.88 13.61
N LYS A 336 -13.19 -10.06 14.12
CA LYS A 336 -12.31 -11.23 14.18
C LYS A 336 -13.07 -12.41 13.63
N ASP A 337 -12.43 -13.18 12.77
CA ASP A 337 -13.00 -14.36 12.14
C ASP A 337 -11.94 -15.46 12.22
N GLU A 338 -12.10 -16.30 13.24
CA GLU A 338 -11.15 -17.38 13.56
C GLU A 338 -11.19 -18.47 12.50
N GLU A 339 -12.35 -18.76 11.92
CA GLU A 339 -12.47 -19.78 10.86
C GLU A 339 -11.69 -19.38 9.61
N LYS A 340 -11.77 -18.10 9.21
CA LYS A 340 -11.04 -17.57 8.05
C LYS A 340 -9.66 -17.03 8.39
N GLN A 341 -9.23 -17.14 9.66
CA GLN A 341 -7.96 -16.62 10.17
C GLN A 341 -7.70 -15.18 9.73
N ARG A 342 -8.67 -14.28 9.99
CA ARG A 342 -8.57 -12.85 9.64
C ARG A 342 -9.01 -11.93 10.79
N VAL A 343 -8.48 -10.71 10.79
CA VAL A 343 -8.88 -9.62 11.69
C VAL A 343 -9.03 -8.32 10.90
N LEU A 344 -10.04 -7.52 11.23
CA LEU A 344 -10.25 -6.19 10.66
C LEU A 344 -9.93 -5.13 11.72
N LEU A 345 -9.08 -4.17 11.37
CA LEU A 345 -8.50 -3.16 12.25
C LEU A 345 -8.72 -1.76 11.68
N GLY A 346 -8.75 -0.74 12.53
CA GLY A 346 -8.73 0.65 12.09
C GLY A 346 -8.70 1.67 13.22
N TYR A 347 -8.45 2.92 12.87
CA TYR A 347 -8.42 4.03 13.84
C TYR A 347 -9.79 4.68 14.08
N ALA A 348 -10.66 4.69 13.08
CA ALA A 348 -12.01 5.25 13.19
C ALA A 348 -13.01 4.57 12.25
N ASP A 349 -14.30 4.63 12.60
CA ASP A 349 -15.38 3.95 11.87
C ASP A 349 -15.45 4.42 10.41
N ASN A 350 -15.19 5.70 10.16
CA ASN A 350 -15.25 6.36 8.85
C ASN A 350 -13.94 6.33 8.03
N GLN A 351 -12.90 5.63 8.49
CA GLN A 351 -11.64 5.51 7.74
C GLN A 351 -11.53 4.15 7.04
N CYS A 352 -10.70 4.08 6.00
CA CYS A 352 -10.25 2.81 5.43
C CYS A 352 -9.65 1.91 6.52
N LYS A 353 -10.00 0.62 6.47
CA LYS A 353 -9.59 -0.40 7.44
C LYS A 353 -8.37 -1.17 6.94
N LEU A 354 -7.65 -1.78 7.87
CA LEU A 354 -6.62 -2.76 7.60
C LEU A 354 -7.15 -4.15 7.94
N GLU A 355 -7.25 -5.04 6.96
CA GLU A 355 -7.52 -6.44 7.19
C GLU A 355 -6.22 -7.23 7.17
N LEU A 356 -5.96 -8.03 8.20
CA LEU A 356 -4.85 -8.98 8.22
C LEU A 356 -5.43 -10.37 8.06
N LYS A 357 -4.87 -11.14 7.13
CA LYS A 357 -5.32 -12.51 6.83
C LYS A 357 -4.12 -13.46 6.83
N GLN A 358 -4.23 -14.57 7.55
CA GLN A 358 -3.14 -15.53 7.63
C GLN A 358 -2.95 -16.28 6.30
N VAL A 359 -1.71 -16.33 5.79
CA VAL A 359 -1.38 -16.93 4.48
C VAL A 359 -0.90 -18.38 4.54
N GLY A 360 -0.82 -18.97 5.75
CA GLY A 360 -0.45 -20.37 5.96
C GLY A 360 1.04 -20.68 5.76
N GLY A 361 1.91 -19.66 5.76
CA GLY A 361 3.35 -19.77 5.59
C GLY A 361 4.06 -18.44 5.79
N ALA A 362 5.33 -18.38 5.34
CA ALA A 362 6.08 -17.13 5.35
C ALA A 362 5.48 -16.13 4.34
N VAL A 363 5.56 -14.85 4.70
CA VAL A 363 5.20 -13.75 3.81
C VAL A 363 6.37 -13.48 2.85
N ASP A 364 6.12 -13.63 1.55
CA ASP A 364 7.00 -13.19 0.48
C ASP A 364 6.53 -11.82 0.02
N HIS A 365 7.38 -10.81 0.19
CA HIS A 365 7.13 -9.44 -0.25
C HIS A 365 7.35 -9.21 -1.75
N GLY A 366 8.05 -10.14 -2.42
CA GLY A 366 8.51 -9.89 -3.78
C GLY A 366 9.34 -8.61 -3.89
N THR A 367 9.26 -7.96 -5.04
CA THR A 367 9.81 -6.61 -5.25
C THR A 367 8.72 -5.56 -5.46
N ALA A 368 7.48 -6.01 -5.66
CA ALA A 368 6.28 -5.18 -5.78
C ALA A 368 5.70 -4.73 -4.43
N PHE A 369 6.27 -5.14 -3.30
CA PHE A 369 5.80 -4.75 -1.96
C PHE A 369 5.53 -3.24 -1.88
N GLY A 370 4.40 -2.94 -1.24
CA GLY A 370 3.94 -1.58 -1.01
C GLY A 370 4.30 -1.07 0.38
N ARG A 371 3.67 0.04 0.73
CA ARG A 371 3.75 0.66 2.05
C ARG A 371 2.39 1.26 2.39
N ILE A 372 1.90 1.02 3.59
CA ILE A 372 0.70 1.71 4.08
C ILE A 372 1.10 2.93 4.92
N ALA A 373 0.42 4.05 4.72
CA ALA A 373 0.74 5.30 5.40
C ALA A 373 -0.38 5.76 6.34
N PHE A 374 0.03 6.27 7.49
CA PHE A 374 -0.83 6.87 8.50
C PHE A 374 -0.28 8.24 8.90
N SER A 375 -1.18 9.14 9.28
CA SER A 375 -0.80 10.40 9.94
C SER A 375 -1.10 10.33 11.43
N CYS A 376 -0.34 11.11 12.19
CA CYS A 376 -0.57 11.45 13.60
C CYS A 376 -0.08 12.89 13.84
N PRO A 377 -0.42 13.54 14.97
CA PRO A 377 0.22 14.80 15.33
C PRO A 377 1.75 14.65 15.29
N LYS A 378 2.44 15.67 14.78
CA LYS A 378 3.90 15.63 14.61
C LYS A 378 4.64 15.27 15.90
N GLU A 379 4.19 15.80 17.03
CA GLU A 379 4.73 15.55 18.37
C GLU A 379 4.66 14.07 18.82
N GLU A 380 3.84 13.24 18.17
CA GLU A 380 3.74 11.81 18.48
C GLU A 380 4.78 10.96 17.76
N LEU A 381 5.41 11.46 16.69
CA LEU A 381 6.40 10.67 15.95
C LEU A 381 7.58 10.20 16.84
N PRO A 382 8.17 11.05 17.71
CA PRO A 382 9.19 10.59 18.66
C PRO A 382 8.67 9.55 19.65
N ASN A 383 7.39 9.63 20.06
CA ASN A 383 6.77 8.67 20.98
C ASN A 383 6.62 7.30 20.33
N ILE A 384 6.21 7.27 19.05
CA ILE A 384 6.14 6.05 18.25
C ILE A 384 7.54 5.44 18.11
N GLU A 385 8.56 6.23 17.79
CA GLU A 385 9.94 5.74 17.69
C GLU A 385 10.43 5.14 19.03
N ALA A 386 10.20 5.85 20.13
CA ALA A 386 10.58 5.40 21.46
C ALA A 386 9.87 4.09 21.86
N LEU A 387 8.58 3.97 21.55
CA LEU A 387 7.80 2.75 21.77
C LEU A 387 8.38 1.58 20.97
N MET A 388 8.64 1.77 19.68
CA MET A 388 9.20 0.70 18.84
C MET A 388 10.59 0.26 19.30
N LYS A 389 11.43 1.20 19.77
CA LYS A 389 12.73 0.85 20.39
C LYS A 389 12.55 0.06 21.69
N LYS A 390 11.64 0.50 22.56
CA LYS A 390 11.36 -0.15 23.84
C LYS A 390 10.86 -1.58 23.65
N GLU A 391 9.95 -1.79 22.69
CA GLU A 391 9.34 -3.08 22.40
C GLU A 391 10.16 -3.93 21.40
N ASN A 392 11.41 -3.51 21.12
CA ASN A 392 12.36 -4.16 20.21
C ASN A 392 11.76 -4.49 18.82
N GLN A 393 10.96 -3.57 18.29
CA GLN A 393 10.35 -3.65 16.97
C GLN A 393 11.24 -3.02 15.90
N LYS A 394 11.03 -3.40 14.63
CA LYS A 394 11.88 -2.96 13.53
C LYS A 394 11.51 -1.54 13.08
N ILE A 395 12.49 -0.64 13.19
CA ILE A 395 12.47 0.69 12.56
C ILE A 395 13.35 0.62 11.30
N LEU A 396 12.76 0.88 10.13
CA LEU A 396 13.47 0.92 8.85
C LEU A 396 14.13 2.28 8.62
N THR A 397 13.43 3.35 8.98
CA THR A 397 13.94 4.72 8.89
C THR A 397 13.55 5.45 10.16
N PRO A 398 14.52 5.84 11.01
CA PRO A 398 14.28 6.71 12.16
C PRO A 398 13.63 8.03 11.73
N LEU A 399 13.18 8.82 12.71
CA LEU A 399 12.55 10.12 12.44
C LEU A 399 13.43 10.98 11.50
N VAL A 400 12.88 11.33 10.34
CA VAL A 400 13.58 12.07 9.29
C VAL A 400 12.66 13.11 8.65
N SER A 401 13.23 14.22 8.19
CA SER A 401 12.51 15.23 7.41
C SER A 401 12.68 14.96 5.92
N LEU A 402 11.58 15.02 5.17
CA LEU A 402 11.52 14.79 3.74
C LEU A 402 10.99 16.03 3.02
N ASP A 403 11.73 16.47 2.02
CA ASP A 403 11.37 17.59 1.17
C ASP A 403 10.67 17.08 -0.09
N THR A 404 9.64 17.79 -0.52
CA THR A 404 9.05 17.63 -1.85
C THR A 404 9.22 18.97 -2.59
N PRO A 405 9.79 18.99 -3.81
CA PRO A 405 10.06 20.23 -4.52
C PRO A 405 8.83 21.15 -4.59
N GLY A 406 8.98 22.39 -4.09
CA GLY A 406 7.92 23.39 -4.08
C GLY A 406 6.75 23.13 -3.11
N LYS A 407 6.87 22.15 -2.20
CA LYS A 407 5.83 21.80 -1.22
C LYS A 407 6.37 21.77 0.21
N ALA A 408 5.48 21.55 1.17
CA ALA A 408 5.83 21.46 2.59
C ALA A 408 6.79 20.29 2.89
N THR A 409 7.79 20.55 3.71
CA THR A 409 8.64 19.52 4.32
C THR A 409 7.83 18.76 5.36
N VAL A 410 7.84 17.43 5.29
CA VAL A 410 7.16 16.56 6.26
C VAL A 410 8.15 15.79 7.11
N GLN A 411 7.74 15.36 8.29
CA GLN A 411 8.52 14.44 9.13
C GLN A 411 7.89 13.07 9.12
N VAL A 412 8.70 12.04 8.95
CA VAL A 412 8.25 10.64 8.90
C VAL A 412 9.11 9.72 9.74
N ILE A 413 8.51 8.60 10.14
CA ILE A 413 9.18 7.39 10.60
C ILE A 413 8.68 6.21 9.77
N ILE A 414 9.60 5.34 9.34
CA ILE A 414 9.25 4.12 8.61
C ILE A 414 9.51 2.90 9.49
N LEU A 415 8.48 2.10 9.69
CA LEU A 415 8.50 0.87 10.48
C LEU A 415 8.37 -0.36 9.57
N ALA A 416 8.73 -1.52 10.09
CA ALA A 416 8.29 -2.81 9.57
C ALA A 416 7.50 -3.54 10.66
N ASP A 417 6.36 -4.11 10.29
CA ASP A 417 5.58 -4.97 11.18
C ASP A 417 6.25 -6.34 11.36
N PRO A 418 5.71 -7.27 12.17
CA PRO A 418 6.33 -8.56 12.45
C PRO A 418 6.57 -9.43 11.21
N ASP A 419 5.81 -9.20 10.14
CA ASP A 419 5.94 -9.91 8.87
C ASP A 419 6.80 -9.16 7.84
N GLY A 420 7.18 -7.90 8.13
CA GLY A 420 8.02 -7.09 7.26
C GLY A 420 7.25 -6.04 6.44
N HIS A 421 5.94 -5.90 6.63
CA HIS A 421 5.15 -4.88 5.92
C HIS A 421 5.61 -3.49 6.30
N GLU A 422 5.88 -2.65 5.30
CA GLU A 422 6.35 -1.29 5.55
C GLU A 422 5.20 -0.36 5.96
N ILE A 423 5.46 0.47 6.97
CA ILE A 423 4.50 1.42 7.52
C ILE A 423 5.13 2.80 7.58
N CYS A 424 4.47 3.82 7.03
CA CYS A 424 4.86 5.22 7.21
C CYS A 424 3.96 5.88 8.26
N PHE A 425 4.54 6.47 9.30
CA PHE A 425 3.86 7.50 10.08
C PHE A 425 4.40 8.87 9.71
N VAL A 426 3.51 9.81 9.40
CA VAL A 426 3.84 11.20 9.03
C VAL A 426 3.13 12.20 9.94
N GLY A 427 3.76 13.34 10.23
CA GLY A 427 3.10 14.44 10.94
C GLY A 427 1.93 15.01 10.13
N ASP A 428 0.71 14.97 10.68
CA ASP A 428 -0.54 15.32 9.98
C ASP A 428 -0.53 16.77 9.48
N GLU A 429 -0.03 17.70 10.30
CA GLU A 429 -0.10 19.14 10.02
C GLU A 429 0.61 19.49 8.71
N ALA A 430 1.86 19.07 8.58
CA ALA A 430 2.64 19.29 7.37
C ALA A 430 2.15 18.41 6.20
N PHE A 431 1.61 17.23 6.48
CA PHE A 431 1.05 16.37 5.46
C PHE A 431 -0.18 17.00 4.79
N ARG A 432 -1.04 17.70 5.53
CA ARG A 432 -2.19 18.45 4.97
C ARG A 432 -1.75 19.52 3.98
N ASP A 433 -0.66 20.22 4.29
CA ASP A 433 -0.09 21.20 3.37
C ASP A 433 0.53 20.57 2.13
N LEU A 434 1.24 19.44 2.28
CA LEU A 434 1.84 18.67 1.20
C LEU A 434 0.79 18.09 0.24
N SER A 435 -0.32 17.58 0.80
CA SER A 435 -1.31 16.76 0.12
C SER A 435 -2.49 17.54 -0.48
N LYS A 436 -2.36 18.86 -0.61
CA LYS A 436 -3.35 19.70 -1.30
C LYS A 436 -3.55 19.19 -2.72
N VAL A 437 -4.82 19.01 -3.08
CA VAL A 437 -5.22 18.62 -4.44
C VAL A 437 -4.75 19.69 -5.43
N ASP A 438 -4.02 19.27 -6.45
CA ASP A 438 -3.64 20.08 -7.59
C ASP A 438 -4.74 20.00 -8.66
N PRO A 439 -5.43 21.12 -8.98
CA PRO A 439 -6.42 21.15 -10.05
C PRO A 439 -5.89 20.72 -11.42
N ASN A 440 -4.57 20.75 -11.62
CA ASN A 440 -3.90 20.32 -12.85
C ASN A 440 -3.35 18.89 -12.78
N GLY A 441 -3.63 18.11 -11.72
CA GLY A 441 -3.06 16.79 -11.50
C GLY A 441 -3.14 15.86 -12.73
N ASP A 442 -4.32 15.76 -13.35
CA ASP A 442 -4.50 14.95 -14.57
C ASP A 442 -3.61 15.44 -15.72
N LYS A 443 -3.57 16.76 -15.94
CA LYS A 443 -2.76 17.38 -16.99
C LYS A 443 -1.27 17.13 -16.76
N LEU A 444 -0.79 17.26 -15.51
CA LEU A 444 0.60 17.04 -15.15
C LEU A 444 1.03 15.59 -15.43
N LEU A 445 0.20 14.61 -15.05
CA LEU A 445 0.47 13.20 -15.35
C LEU A 445 0.47 12.95 -16.87
N ASP A 446 -0.51 13.47 -17.60
CA ASP A 446 -0.61 13.27 -19.05
C ASP A 446 0.59 13.90 -19.79
N GLU A 447 1.05 15.09 -19.38
CA GLU A 447 2.25 15.73 -19.90
C GLU A 447 3.52 14.94 -19.57
N ALA A 448 3.66 14.44 -18.34
CA ALA A 448 4.79 13.59 -17.93
C ALA A 448 4.83 12.26 -18.68
N MET A 449 3.67 11.64 -18.95
CA MET A 449 3.57 10.45 -19.80
C MET A 449 3.94 10.75 -21.25
N ALA A 450 3.49 11.87 -21.80
CA ALA A 450 3.84 12.28 -23.15
C ALA A 450 5.34 12.60 -23.31
N ALA A 451 5.96 13.19 -22.28
CA ALA A 451 7.38 13.54 -22.26
C ALA A 451 8.29 12.30 -22.08
N ASP A 452 7.81 11.25 -21.44
CA ASP A 452 8.58 10.02 -21.20
C ASP A 452 8.81 9.25 -22.51
N LYS A 453 10.08 9.21 -22.94
CA LYS A 453 10.53 8.48 -24.12
C LYS A 453 11.25 7.18 -23.77
N SER A 454 11.15 6.70 -22.52
CA SER A 454 11.87 5.51 -22.06
C SER A 454 11.53 4.27 -22.90
N ASP A 455 10.25 3.98 -23.14
CA ASP A 455 9.85 2.81 -23.93
C ASP A 455 10.42 2.85 -25.35
N LYS A 456 10.36 4.03 -26.00
CA LYS A 456 10.95 4.24 -27.32
C LYS A 456 12.46 4.02 -27.29
N TRP A 457 13.16 4.57 -26.29
CA TRP A 457 14.60 4.42 -26.13
C TRP A 457 15.01 2.96 -25.93
N PHE A 458 14.32 2.21 -25.07
CA PHE A 458 14.58 0.79 -24.84
C PHE A 458 14.33 -0.04 -26.11
N ALA A 459 13.23 0.24 -26.83
CA ALA A 459 12.91 -0.42 -28.09
C ALA A 459 13.97 -0.17 -29.18
N GLU A 460 14.42 1.08 -29.36
CA GLU A 460 15.48 1.45 -30.32
C GLU A 460 16.84 0.78 -29.98
N LYS A 461 17.09 0.50 -28.71
CA LYS A 461 18.28 -0.23 -28.24
C LYS A 461 18.12 -1.75 -28.26
N ASN A 462 16.95 -2.27 -28.66
CA ASN A 462 16.60 -3.69 -28.56
C ASN A 462 16.82 -4.24 -27.14
N MET A 463 16.53 -3.42 -26.14
CA MET A 463 16.63 -3.73 -24.71
C MET A 463 15.23 -3.72 -24.09
N LYS A 464 15.07 -4.42 -22.97
CA LYS A 464 13.88 -4.32 -22.12
C LYS A 464 14.22 -3.49 -20.88
N LYS A 465 13.21 -2.81 -20.34
CA LYS A 465 13.27 -2.25 -18.99
C LYS A 465 13.63 -3.36 -18.00
N ALA A 466 14.30 -3.00 -16.90
CA ALA A 466 14.68 -3.95 -15.87
C ALA A 466 13.43 -4.57 -15.22
N SER A 467 13.51 -5.85 -14.91
CA SER A 467 12.60 -6.51 -13.96
C SER A 467 13.26 -6.47 -12.60
N ALA A 468 12.56 -5.92 -11.61
CA ALA A 468 13.07 -5.77 -10.26
C ALA A 468 12.95 -7.05 -9.44
#